data_AF-A0A2M7QZK5-F1
#
_entry.id   AF-A0A2M7QZK5-F1
#
_cell.length_a   1.000
_cell.length_b   1.000
_cell.length_c   1.000
_cell.angle_alpha   90.00
_cell.angle_beta   90.00
_cell.angle_gamma   90.00
#
_symmetry.space_group_name_H-M   'P 1'
#
loop_
_entity.id
_entity.type
_entity.pdbx_description
1 polymer ?
#
loop_
_entity_poly.entity_id
_entity_poly.type
_entity_poly.pdbx_seq_one_letter_code
_entity_poly.pdbx_strand_id
1 'polypeptide(L)'
;MKNMKLLLPLLLISFAIIGISDAGYISWYESQQIIPPCGTGFDCGTVLNSPWAHVGPIPLAYIGVFFYLTVLVLSTMHFLDLESGQISNSIRKILPKWFPIKSVTVFDFLWPLTLLGFLFSLYLVGIMAFVIGEWCKFCLVSAGTSSTLFLISTIYLLKFYGKSSAIVKWLTLKTMGFCYRNIAKPIFFLFDAETIHHVILNVGNFIGNIGIAKFKTSVFFSYKSPALVQQFDGVTFPNKVGLSAGFDYNGDLTQILPSVGFGWHTIGTVTLQPYEGNKKPRLGRFPNSKALLVNKGLKSIGTKAVIAKLEKLPLYIPTAISIASTNTSFDTKEDQLFDILQSFLLFENSDVRHKLYELNISCPNTFGGEPYTTPKRLGQLLSAVDKLKLSRPLYIKMPIDQSKKETIELLKVADKHNVQGVIFGNLTKDKTNPAVLPEDQKAWKKLKGNLSGKPTFDRSNAHIKTTKEMFKNRFTIVGTGGIFSGEDALTKLKLGADLIQVISGMIFQGPQLIGEINQTINDSRS
;
A
#
# COMPACT_ATOMS: atom_id res chain seq x y z
N MET A 1 28.22 -5.88 -1.65
CA MET A 1 26.81 -6.34 -1.46
C MET A 1 26.61 -7.81 -1.82
N LYS A 2 27.13 -8.31 -2.95
CA LYS A 2 26.99 -9.73 -3.39
C LYS A 2 27.53 -10.75 -2.37
N ASN A 3 28.70 -10.50 -1.80
CA ASN A 3 29.34 -11.40 -0.81
C ASN A 3 28.49 -11.61 0.46
N MET A 4 27.78 -10.58 0.92
CA MET A 4 26.96 -10.67 2.13
C MET A 4 25.65 -11.44 1.90
N LYS A 5 25.14 -11.50 0.67
CA LYS A 5 23.95 -12.28 0.31
C LYS A 5 24.23 -13.80 0.38
N LEU A 6 25.49 -14.20 0.16
CA LEU A 6 25.96 -15.58 0.26
C LEU A 6 26.44 -15.92 1.68
N LEU A 7 27.13 -14.99 2.33
CA LEU A 7 27.72 -15.20 3.67
C LEU A 7 26.66 -15.41 4.76
N LEU A 8 25.59 -14.61 4.78
CA LEU A 8 24.60 -14.70 5.87
C LEU A 8 23.88 -16.07 5.90
N PRO A 9 23.43 -16.66 4.77
CA PRO A 9 22.92 -18.03 4.77
C PRO A 9 23.94 -19.08 5.22
N LEU A 10 25.22 -18.95 4.85
CA LEU A 10 26.27 -19.86 5.34
C LEU A 10 26.42 -19.79 6.85
N LEU A 11 26.39 -18.58 7.43
CA LEU A 11 26.40 -18.41 8.89
C LEU A 11 25.18 -19.05 9.55
N LEU A 12 23.98 -18.96 8.95
CA LEU A 12 22.79 -19.64 9.48
C LEU A 12 22.98 -21.16 9.52
N ILE A 13 23.58 -21.75 8.48
CA ILE A 13 23.92 -23.18 8.43
C ILE A 13 24.92 -23.53 9.53
N SER A 14 26.00 -22.75 9.67
CA SER A 14 27.04 -23.00 10.70
C SER A 14 26.49 -22.94 12.13
N PHE A 15 25.68 -21.94 12.46
CA PHE A 15 25.07 -21.83 13.79
C PHE A 15 23.99 -22.89 14.03
N ALA A 16 23.27 -23.33 12.99
CA ALA A 16 22.35 -24.46 13.12
C ALA A 16 23.10 -25.76 13.46
N ILE A 17 24.27 -26.00 12.87
CA ILE A 17 25.12 -27.16 13.20
C ILE A 17 25.59 -27.08 14.66
N ILE A 18 26.03 -25.90 15.13
CA ILE A 18 26.40 -25.69 16.55
C ILE A 18 25.23 -26.04 17.47
N GLY A 19 24.02 -25.57 17.15
CA GLY A 19 22.82 -25.86 17.93
C GLY A 19 22.46 -27.35 17.93
N ILE A 20 22.62 -28.06 16.81
CA ILE A 20 22.42 -29.52 16.73
C ILE A 20 23.43 -30.24 17.63
N SER A 21 24.70 -29.83 17.60
CA SER A 21 25.74 -30.43 18.44
C SER A 21 25.46 -30.21 19.93
N ASP A 22 25.07 -29.01 20.33
CA ASP A 22 24.73 -28.67 21.72
C ASP A 22 23.50 -29.45 22.20
N ALA A 23 22.37 -29.34 21.48
CA ALA A 23 21.15 -30.05 21.84
C ALA A 23 21.31 -31.57 21.77
N GLY A 24 22.03 -32.08 20.76
CA GLY A 24 22.33 -33.50 20.59
C GLY A 24 23.20 -34.06 21.71
N TYR A 25 24.16 -33.27 22.21
CA TYR A 25 24.97 -33.64 23.36
C TYR A 25 24.11 -33.81 24.62
N ILE A 26 23.24 -32.84 24.92
CA ILE A 26 22.31 -32.96 26.07
C ILE A 26 21.38 -34.15 25.87
N SER A 27 20.82 -34.33 24.67
CA SER A 27 19.95 -35.46 24.32
C SER A 27 20.61 -36.83 24.52
N TRP A 28 21.90 -36.94 24.22
CA TRP A 28 22.65 -38.18 24.47
C TRP A 28 22.76 -38.48 25.97
N TYR A 29 23.13 -37.49 26.78
CA TYR A 29 23.19 -37.61 28.24
C TYR A 29 21.83 -37.94 28.86
N GLU A 30 20.78 -37.27 28.40
CA GLU A 30 19.38 -37.52 28.79
C GLU A 30 18.98 -38.98 28.52
N SER A 31 19.35 -39.54 27.37
CA SER A 31 19.07 -40.93 27.02
C SER A 31 19.72 -41.96 27.95
N GLN A 32 20.81 -41.56 28.62
CA GLN A 32 21.53 -42.37 29.60
C GLN A 32 21.10 -42.07 31.04
N GLN A 33 20.19 -41.10 31.26
CA GLN A 33 19.81 -40.60 32.58
C GLN A 33 21.01 -40.06 33.40
N ILE A 34 21.97 -39.42 32.73
CA ILE A 34 23.19 -38.87 33.35
C ILE A 34 23.21 -37.35 33.18
N ILE A 35 23.69 -36.63 34.19
CA ILE A 35 23.88 -35.17 34.12
C ILE A 35 25.17 -34.86 33.34
N PRO A 36 25.13 -34.00 32.31
CA PRO A 36 26.33 -33.62 31.58
C PRO A 36 27.29 -32.80 32.46
N PRO A 37 28.62 -32.94 32.29
CA PRO A 37 29.60 -32.17 33.06
C PRO A 37 29.47 -30.66 32.75
N CYS A 38 29.12 -29.87 33.76
CA CYS A 38 28.71 -28.46 33.58
C CYS A 38 29.82 -27.42 33.81
N GLY A 39 30.99 -27.82 34.32
CA GLY A 39 32.08 -26.90 34.69
C GLY A 39 31.80 -26.10 35.97
N THR A 40 32.79 -25.38 36.47
CA THR A 40 32.66 -24.59 37.71
C THR A 40 31.78 -23.36 37.49
N GLY A 41 30.88 -23.08 38.44
CA GLY A 41 29.96 -21.93 38.39
C GLY A 41 28.64 -22.15 37.64
N PHE A 42 28.35 -23.39 37.23
CA PHE A 42 27.08 -23.77 36.61
C PHE A 42 26.52 -25.05 37.25
N ASP A 43 25.19 -25.12 37.42
CA ASP A 43 24.48 -26.31 37.87
C ASP A 43 23.48 -26.77 36.80
N CYS A 44 24.00 -27.51 35.81
CA CYS A 44 23.17 -28.12 34.77
C CYS A 44 22.23 -29.18 35.35
N GLY A 45 22.55 -29.81 36.48
CA GLY A 45 21.76 -30.89 37.06
C GLY A 45 20.43 -30.37 37.57
N THR A 46 20.45 -29.29 38.34
CA THR A 46 19.23 -28.65 38.85
C THR A 46 18.35 -28.13 37.71
N VAL A 47 18.93 -27.57 36.66
CA VAL A 47 18.18 -27.07 35.50
C VAL A 47 17.58 -28.22 34.67
N LEU A 48 18.37 -29.23 34.32
CA LEU A 48 17.95 -30.33 33.42
C LEU A 48 17.01 -31.33 34.09
N ASN A 49 17.03 -31.46 35.43
CA ASN A 49 16.06 -32.26 36.16
C ASN A 49 14.81 -31.47 36.58
N SER A 50 14.74 -30.17 36.25
CA SER A 50 13.58 -29.35 36.60
C SER A 50 12.35 -29.76 35.76
N PRO A 51 11.12 -29.47 36.26
CA PRO A 51 9.91 -29.65 35.46
C PRO A 51 9.92 -28.88 34.12
N TRP A 52 10.75 -27.84 34.02
CA TRP A 52 10.88 -26.97 32.84
C TRP A 52 11.82 -27.53 31.77
N ALA A 53 12.56 -28.60 32.07
CA ALA A 53 13.37 -29.33 31.08
C ALA A 53 12.54 -30.22 30.15
N HIS A 54 11.20 -30.21 30.31
CA HIS A 54 10.27 -31.02 29.54
C HIS A 54 9.10 -30.17 29.01
N VAL A 55 8.59 -30.53 27.84
CA VAL A 55 7.28 -30.05 27.34
C VAL A 55 6.36 -31.25 27.25
N GLY A 56 5.52 -31.43 28.27
CA GLY A 56 4.78 -32.68 28.46
C GLY A 56 5.76 -33.85 28.64
N PRO A 57 5.63 -34.95 27.88
CA PRO A 57 6.52 -36.11 28.01
C PRO A 57 7.85 -35.98 27.24
N ILE A 58 8.08 -34.85 26.55
CA ILE A 58 9.21 -34.71 25.62
C ILE A 58 10.31 -33.86 26.29
N PRO A 59 11.51 -34.42 26.48
CA PRO A 59 12.68 -33.65 26.89
C PRO A 59 12.98 -32.49 25.93
N LEU A 60 13.26 -31.33 26.50
CA LEU A 60 13.52 -30.09 25.77
C LEU A 60 14.71 -30.19 24.82
N ALA A 61 15.71 -31.01 25.16
CA ALA A 61 16.86 -31.28 24.31
C ALA A 61 16.45 -31.88 22.94
N TYR A 62 15.49 -32.81 22.91
CA TYR A 62 14.98 -33.38 21.65
C TYR A 62 14.23 -32.35 20.81
N ILE A 63 13.45 -31.46 21.46
CA ILE A 63 12.80 -30.33 20.80
C ILE A 63 13.86 -29.39 20.19
N GLY A 64 14.95 -29.15 20.93
CA GLY A 64 16.10 -28.38 20.46
C GLY A 64 16.74 -29.00 19.21
N VAL A 65 17.03 -30.30 19.21
CA VAL A 65 17.57 -31.02 18.04
C VAL A 65 16.65 -30.87 16.84
N PHE A 66 15.35 -31.10 17.01
CA PHE A 66 14.36 -30.94 15.93
C PHE A 66 14.32 -29.51 15.40
N PHE A 67 14.34 -28.51 16.29
CA PHE A 67 14.37 -27.10 15.92
C PHE A 67 15.60 -26.76 15.07
N TYR A 68 16.81 -27.09 15.55
CA TYR A 68 18.04 -26.76 14.83
C TYR A 68 18.21 -27.54 13.54
N LEU A 69 17.76 -28.81 13.47
CA LEU A 69 17.67 -29.56 12.20
C LEU A 69 16.74 -28.88 11.21
N THR A 70 15.58 -28.40 11.64
CA THR A 70 14.64 -27.68 10.78
C THR A 70 15.26 -26.38 10.26
N VAL A 71 15.94 -25.62 11.13
CA VAL A 71 16.68 -24.40 10.73
C VAL A 71 17.79 -24.74 9.73
N LEU A 72 18.54 -25.82 9.94
CA LEU A 72 19.60 -26.26 9.03
C LEU A 72 19.05 -26.60 7.65
N VAL A 73 17.97 -27.39 7.59
CA VAL A 73 17.30 -27.77 6.33
C VAL A 73 16.80 -26.53 5.59
N LEU A 74 16.07 -25.64 6.28
CA LEU A 74 15.54 -24.42 5.67
C LEU A 74 16.65 -23.46 5.23
N SER A 75 17.73 -23.33 6.00
CA SER A 75 18.86 -22.48 5.63
C SER A 75 19.62 -23.02 4.42
N THR A 76 19.78 -24.34 4.34
CA THR A 76 20.41 -25.02 3.20
C THR A 76 19.54 -24.91 1.95
N MET A 77 18.23 -25.18 2.08
CA MET A 77 17.27 -24.98 0.99
C MET A 77 17.29 -23.53 0.50
N HIS A 78 17.28 -22.55 1.41
CA HIS A 78 17.34 -21.13 1.05
C HIS A 78 18.64 -20.80 0.31
N PHE A 79 19.79 -21.30 0.79
CA PHE A 79 21.09 -21.11 0.14
C PHE A 79 21.11 -21.65 -1.30
N LEU A 80 20.60 -22.87 -1.52
CA LEU A 80 20.50 -23.48 -2.85
C LEU A 80 19.48 -22.77 -3.76
N ASP A 81 18.47 -22.15 -3.17
CA ASP A 81 17.41 -21.43 -3.88
C ASP A 81 17.83 -20.01 -4.30
N LEU A 82 18.92 -19.45 -3.73
CA LEU A 82 19.40 -18.08 -4.04
C LEU A 82 19.65 -17.83 -5.52
N GLU A 83 20.14 -18.85 -6.24
CA GLU A 83 20.47 -18.77 -7.66
C GLU A 83 19.39 -19.42 -8.54
N SER A 84 18.85 -20.56 -8.11
CA SER A 84 17.95 -21.37 -8.94
C SER A 84 16.47 -20.94 -8.85
N GLY A 85 16.01 -20.48 -7.67
CA GLY A 85 14.59 -20.25 -7.37
C GLY A 85 13.69 -21.49 -7.51
N GLN A 86 14.26 -22.66 -7.80
CA GLN A 86 13.51 -23.87 -8.13
C GLN A 86 12.81 -24.46 -6.91
N ILE A 87 13.42 -24.36 -5.72
CA ILE A 87 12.87 -24.89 -4.49
C ILE A 87 11.65 -24.06 -4.09
N SER A 88 11.76 -22.72 -4.12
CA SER A 88 10.61 -21.85 -3.88
C SER A 88 9.49 -22.09 -4.88
N ASN A 89 9.81 -22.32 -6.16
CA ASN A 89 8.81 -22.65 -7.18
C ASN A 89 8.12 -24.00 -6.91
N SER A 90 8.85 -25.01 -6.45
CA SER A 90 8.28 -26.31 -6.06
C SER A 90 7.37 -26.18 -4.83
N ILE A 91 7.78 -25.42 -3.82
CA ILE A 91 6.94 -25.13 -2.64
C ILE A 91 5.61 -24.48 -3.09
N ARG A 92 5.65 -23.49 -3.98
CA ARG A 92 4.45 -22.82 -4.50
C ARG A 92 3.48 -23.77 -5.22
N LYS A 93 3.98 -24.83 -5.87
CA LYS A 93 3.15 -25.85 -6.53
C LYS A 93 2.48 -26.81 -5.55
N ILE A 94 3.14 -27.10 -4.43
CA ILE A 94 2.63 -28.01 -3.38
C ILE A 94 1.62 -27.29 -2.49
N LEU A 95 1.76 -25.97 -2.31
CA LEU A 95 0.83 -25.18 -1.51
C LEU A 95 -0.61 -25.29 -2.05
N PRO A 96 -1.61 -25.49 -1.18
CA PRO A 96 -3.00 -25.62 -1.60
C PRO A 96 -3.46 -24.41 -2.42
N LYS A 97 -4.38 -24.60 -3.37
CA LYS A 97 -4.93 -23.49 -4.18
C LYS A 97 -5.59 -22.38 -3.35
N TRP A 98 -6.10 -22.74 -2.16
CA TRP A 98 -6.70 -21.79 -1.21
C TRP A 98 -5.65 -21.01 -0.39
N PHE A 99 -4.37 -21.41 -0.46
CA PHE A 99 -3.30 -20.75 0.27
C PHE A 99 -3.15 -19.30 -0.23
N PRO A 100 -3.20 -18.30 0.66
CA PRO A 100 -3.49 -16.93 0.26
C PRO A 100 -2.29 -16.15 -0.30
N ILE A 101 -1.07 -16.72 -0.22
CA ILE A 101 0.17 -16.04 -0.60
C ILE A 101 0.89 -16.89 -1.65
N LYS A 102 1.07 -16.36 -2.84
CA LYS A 102 1.69 -17.11 -3.96
C LYS A 102 3.16 -16.80 -4.17
N SER A 103 3.65 -15.70 -3.59
CA SER A 103 5.05 -15.29 -3.70
C SER A 103 5.99 -15.90 -2.66
N VAL A 104 5.52 -16.85 -1.85
CA VAL A 104 6.30 -17.46 -0.75
C VAL A 104 7.61 -18.08 -1.25
N THR A 105 8.64 -17.98 -0.42
CA THR A 105 9.94 -18.62 -0.57
C THR A 105 10.31 -19.41 0.68
N VAL A 106 11.39 -20.18 0.61
CA VAL A 106 11.94 -20.90 1.77
C VAL A 106 12.19 -19.95 2.96
N PHE A 107 12.70 -18.75 2.69
CA PHE A 107 13.03 -17.78 3.74
C PHE A 107 11.83 -17.32 4.57
N ASP A 108 10.62 -17.37 3.98
CA ASP A 108 9.39 -16.97 4.66
C ASP A 108 8.99 -17.91 5.80
N PHE A 109 9.49 -19.14 5.80
CA PHE A 109 9.36 -20.10 6.88
C PHE A 109 10.53 -20.01 7.87
N LEU A 110 11.74 -19.77 7.35
CA LEU A 110 12.97 -19.70 8.15
C LEU A 110 12.95 -18.56 9.17
N TRP A 111 12.59 -17.34 8.75
CA TRP A 111 12.63 -16.20 9.66
C TRP A 111 11.65 -16.34 10.85
N PRO A 112 10.36 -16.67 10.65
CA PRO A 112 9.43 -16.91 11.77
C PRO A 112 9.91 -18.02 12.70
N LEU A 113 10.50 -19.09 12.17
CA LEU A 113 11.05 -20.17 12.97
C LEU A 113 12.18 -19.65 13.88
N THR A 114 13.13 -18.88 13.34
CA THR A 114 14.21 -18.30 14.16
C THR A 114 13.71 -17.30 15.20
N LEU A 115 12.66 -16.52 14.90
CA LEU A 115 12.01 -15.63 15.86
C LEU A 115 11.37 -16.42 17.01
N LEU A 116 10.66 -17.52 16.69
CA LEU A 116 10.04 -18.38 17.70
C LEU A 116 11.11 -19.00 18.60
N GLY A 117 12.20 -19.52 18.01
CA GLY A 117 13.33 -20.06 18.77
C GLY A 117 13.95 -19.03 19.72
N PHE A 118 14.18 -17.80 19.25
CA PHE A 118 14.70 -16.72 20.08
C PHE A 118 13.77 -16.37 21.25
N LEU A 119 12.47 -16.17 21.00
CA LEU A 119 11.50 -15.85 22.05
C LEU A 119 11.38 -16.99 23.07
N PHE A 120 11.42 -18.23 22.61
CA PHE A 120 11.38 -19.40 23.48
C PHE A 120 12.65 -19.54 24.32
N SER A 121 13.84 -19.28 23.74
CA SER A 121 15.08 -19.23 24.51
C SER A 121 15.08 -18.12 25.55
N LEU A 122 14.56 -16.92 25.25
CA LEU A 122 14.41 -15.85 26.25
C LEU A 122 13.50 -16.27 27.40
N TYR A 123 12.40 -16.96 27.10
CA TYR A 123 11.51 -17.51 28.11
C TYR A 123 12.25 -18.49 29.04
N LEU A 124 12.98 -19.45 28.47
CA LEU A 124 13.74 -20.43 29.25
C LEU A 124 14.87 -19.80 30.08
N VAL A 125 15.55 -18.79 29.53
CA VAL A 125 16.54 -17.99 30.28
C VAL A 125 15.87 -17.27 31.46
N GLY A 126 14.66 -16.73 31.28
CA GLY A 126 13.88 -16.14 32.36
C GLY A 126 13.52 -17.17 33.44
N ILE A 127 13.13 -18.38 33.06
CA ILE A 127 12.86 -19.47 34.00
C ILE A 127 14.12 -19.84 34.80
N MET A 128 15.27 -19.99 34.15
CA MET A 128 16.54 -20.25 34.85
C MET A 128 16.86 -19.13 35.85
N ALA A 129 16.72 -17.86 35.44
CA ALA A 129 17.07 -16.70 36.25
C ALA A 129 16.15 -16.46 37.45
N PHE A 130 14.83 -16.62 37.27
CA PHE A 130 13.83 -16.14 38.24
C PHE A 130 13.04 -17.26 38.93
N VAL A 131 13.06 -18.48 38.40
CA VAL A 131 12.30 -19.61 38.95
C VAL A 131 13.23 -20.68 39.51
N ILE A 132 14.21 -21.11 38.73
CA ILE A 132 15.14 -22.16 39.15
C ILE A 132 16.25 -21.57 40.04
N GLY A 133 16.74 -20.37 39.70
CA GLY A 133 17.82 -19.71 40.42
C GLY A 133 19.22 -20.23 40.08
N GLU A 134 19.32 -21.15 39.12
CA GLU A 134 20.57 -21.80 38.71
C GLU A 134 20.79 -21.68 37.20
N TRP A 135 22.06 -21.76 36.79
CA TRP A 135 22.47 -21.58 35.39
C TRP A 135 23.00 -22.88 34.79
N CYS A 136 22.52 -23.21 33.60
CA CYS A 136 23.04 -24.31 32.79
C CYS A 136 23.87 -23.77 31.62
N LYS A 137 25.15 -24.19 31.55
CA LYS A 137 26.07 -23.78 30.48
C LYS A 137 25.54 -24.09 29.09
N PHE A 138 25.04 -25.31 28.86
CA PHE A 138 24.54 -25.72 27.55
C PHE A 138 23.24 -24.98 27.17
N CYS A 139 22.33 -24.78 28.12
CA CYS A 139 21.13 -23.97 27.88
C CYS A 139 21.47 -22.52 27.49
N LEU A 140 22.52 -21.93 28.07
CA LEU A 140 23.00 -20.60 27.68
C LEU A 140 23.66 -20.61 26.29
N VAL A 141 24.41 -21.65 25.93
CA VAL A 141 24.95 -21.84 24.57
C VAL A 141 23.81 -21.93 23.56
N SER A 142 22.78 -22.73 23.84
CA SER A 142 21.58 -22.82 23.01
C SER A 142 20.87 -21.46 22.88
N ALA A 143 20.68 -20.73 23.99
CA ALA A 143 20.07 -19.40 23.95
C ALA A 143 20.90 -18.38 23.16
N GLY A 144 22.23 -18.42 23.27
CA GLY A 144 23.14 -17.60 22.45
C GLY A 144 23.06 -17.96 20.96
N THR A 145 22.97 -19.26 20.65
CA THR A 145 22.86 -19.78 19.28
C THR A 145 21.55 -19.36 18.63
N SER A 146 20.41 -19.56 19.29
CA SER A 146 19.09 -19.15 18.78
C SER A 146 18.97 -17.64 18.60
N SER A 147 19.53 -16.86 19.54
CA SER A 147 19.63 -15.39 19.44
C SER A 147 20.45 -14.97 18.22
N THR A 148 21.59 -15.63 17.99
CA THR A 148 22.46 -15.32 16.85
C THR A 148 21.78 -15.68 15.52
N LEU A 149 21.12 -16.84 15.43
CA LEU A 149 20.32 -17.24 14.27
C LEU A 149 19.23 -16.20 13.96
N PHE A 150 18.51 -15.72 14.97
CA PHE A 150 17.49 -14.69 14.81
C PHE A 150 18.07 -13.34 14.35
N LEU A 151 19.22 -12.93 14.89
CA LEU A 151 19.89 -11.70 14.47
C LEU A 151 20.35 -11.79 13.01
N ILE A 152 21.00 -12.88 12.62
CA ILE A 152 21.47 -13.10 11.24
C ILE A 152 20.28 -13.12 10.28
N SER A 153 19.22 -13.87 10.59
CA SER A 153 18.01 -13.95 9.75
C SER A 153 17.31 -12.60 9.65
N THR A 154 17.24 -11.82 10.72
CA THR A 154 16.66 -10.47 10.72
C THR A 154 17.49 -9.48 9.91
N ILE A 155 18.82 -9.52 10.01
CA ILE A 155 19.71 -8.71 9.17
C ILE A 155 19.51 -9.06 7.70
N TYR A 156 19.40 -10.35 7.37
CA TYR A 156 19.13 -10.81 6.01
C TYR A 156 17.79 -10.28 5.51
N LEU A 157 16.73 -10.40 6.31
CA LEU A 157 15.38 -9.91 6.01
C LEU A 157 15.38 -8.41 5.68
N LEU A 158 16.02 -7.61 6.53
CA LEU A 158 16.06 -6.15 6.40
C LEU A 158 16.88 -5.70 5.19
N LYS A 159 17.97 -6.40 4.85
CA LYS A 159 18.87 -6.01 3.75
C LYS A 159 18.46 -6.54 2.38
N PHE A 160 17.87 -7.74 2.31
CA PHE A 160 17.71 -8.44 1.03
C PHE A 160 16.28 -8.90 0.73
N TYR A 161 15.38 -8.87 1.69
CA TYR A 161 14.07 -9.53 1.60
C TYR A 161 12.86 -8.59 1.76
N GLY A 162 13.08 -7.26 1.74
CA GLY A 162 11.95 -6.31 1.76
C GLY A 162 11.37 -6.00 3.15
N LYS A 163 12.16 -6.20 4.21
CA LYS A 163 11.85 -5.84 5.63
C LYS A 163 10.80 -6.71 6.35
N SER A 164 10.12 -7.64 5.68
CA SER A 164 9.17 -8.58 6.30
C SER A 164 9.00 -9.84 5.44
N SER A 165 8.80 -11.01 6.07
CA SER A 165 8.44 -12.21 5.31
C SER A 165 7.04 -12.04 4.71
N ALA A 166 6.78 -12.65 3.55
CA ALA A 166 5.49 -12.57 2.87
C ALA A 166 4.34 -13.08 3.78
N ILE A 167 4.60 -14.14 4.56
CA ILE A 167 3.65 -14.72 5.54
C ILE A 167 3.36 -13.74 6.67
N VAL A 168 4.41 -13.23 7.34
CA VAL A 168 4.25 -12.30 8.46
C VAL A 168 3.61 -11.00 7.98
N LYS A 169 3.99 -10.55 6.78
CA LYS A 169 3.42 -9.35 6.19
C LYS A 169 1.94 -9.53 5.85
N TRP A 170 1.57 -10.67 5.26
CA TRP A 170 0.17 -10.99 5.00
C TRP A 170 -0.64 -11.04 6.30
N LEU A 171 -0.16 -11.75 7.32
CA LEU A 171 -0.79 -11.80 8.65
C LEU A 171 -0.95 -10.39 9.23
N THR A 172 0.10 -9.59 9.20
CA THR A 172 0.09 -8.21 9.70
C THR A 172 -0.98 -7.38 8.98
N LEU A 173 -1.05 -7.44 7.65
CA LEU A 173 -2.05 -6.71 6.86
C LEU A 173 -3.47 -7.19 7.19
N LYS A 174 -3.69 -8.50 7.35
CA LYS A 174 -5.00 -9.05 7.72
C LYS A 174 -5.42 -8.64 9.12
N THR A 175 -4.51 -8.69 10.10
CA THR A 175 -4.77 -8.22 11.47
C THR A 175 -5.07 -6.73 11.48
N MET A 176 -4.28 -5.90 10.80
CA MET A 176 -4.54 -4.45 10.71
C MET A 176 -5.90 -4.16 10.08
N GLY A 177 -6.27 -4.87 9.01
CA GLY A 177 -7.58 -4.71 8.38
C GLY A 177 -8.74 -5.18 9.24
N PHE A 178 -8.55 -6.28 9.98
CA PHE A 178 -9.52 -6.75 10.96
C PHE A 178 -9.73 -5.72 12.08
N CYS A 179 -8.65 -5.24 12.70
CA CYS A 179 -8.71 -4.21 13.74
C CYS A 179 -9.34 -2.92 13.22
N TYR A 180 -8.96 -2.45 12.02
CA TYR A 180 -9.57 -1.25 11.45
C TYR A 180 -11.07 -1.42 11.23
N ARG A 181 -11.50 -2.51 10.57
CA ARG A 181 -12.92 -2.69 10.23
C ARG A 181 -13.82 -2.90 11.43
N ASN A 182 -13.33 -3.54 12.48
CA ASN A 182 -14.14 -3.91 13.65
C ASN A 182 -13.97 -2.97 14.84
N ILE A 183 -12.92 -2.14 14.88
CA ILE A 183 -12.65 -1.23 16.00
C ILE A 183 -12.62 0.22 15.53
N ALA A 184 -11.64 0.61 14.70
CA ALA A 184 -11.43 2.01 14.34
C ALA A 184 -12.55 2.58 13.47
N LYS A 185 -12.98 1.84 12.44
CA LYS A 185 -14.00 2.27 11.48
C LYS A 185 -15.35 2.51 12.15
N PRO A 186 -15.93 1.60 12.97
CA PRO A 186 -17.17 1.88 13.69
C PRO A 186 -17.11 3.20 14.48
N ILE A 187 -16.02 3.44 15.21
CA ILE A 187 -15.81 4.68 15.96
C ILE A 187 -15.77 5.90 15.02
N PHE A 188 -14.94 5.87 13.97
CA PHE A 188 -14.86 6.97 12.99
C PHE A 188 -16.19 7.24 12.28
N PHE A 189 -17.06 6.24 12.18
CA PHE A 189 -18.35 6.36 11.50
C PHE A 189 -19.44 6.98 12.37
N LEU A 190 -19.19 7.19 13.67
CA LEU A 190 -20.06 7.95 14.58
C LEU A 190 -19.96 9.48 14.38
N PHE A 191 -18.87 9.97 13.79
CA PHE A 191 -18.60 11.40 13.64
C PHE A 191 -18.99 11.94 12.27
N ASP A 192 -18.90 13.26 12.05
CA ASP A 192 -19.01 13.84 10.72
C ASP A 192 -17.84 13.41 9.81
N ALA A 193 -18.13 13.13 8.54
CA ALA A 193 -17.15 12.59 7.60
C ALA A 193 -16.06 13.61 7.25
N GLU A 194 -16.42 14.89 7.09
CA GLU A 194 -15.45 15.96 6.80
C GLU A 194 -14.54 16.22 8.01
N THR A 195 -15.09 16.15 9.22
CA THR A 195 -14.34 16.25 10.48
C THR A 195 -13.31 15.15 10.61
N ILE A 196 -13.70 13.88 10.43
CA ILE A 196 -12.74 12.76 10.47
C ILE A 196 -11.70 12.88 9.38
N HIS A 197 -12.08 13.32 8.18
CA HIS A 197 -11.11 13.54 7.11
C HIS A 197 -10.03 14.55 7.54
N HIS A 198 -10.40 15.68 8.15
CA HIS A 198 -9.45 16.64 8.70
C HIS A 198 -8.57 16.08 9.82
N VAL A 199 -9.14 15.29 10.74
CA VAL A 199 -8.37 14.60 11.78
C VAL A 199 -7.32 13.68 11.16
N ILE A 200 -7.69 12.88 10.15
CA ILE A 200 -6.76 11.96 9.47
C ILE A 200 -5.68 12.73 8.70
N LEU A 201 -6.00 13.85 8.07
CA LEU A 201 -4.99 14.72 7.44
C LEU A 201 -3.97 15.22 8.48
N ASN A 202 -4.43 15.72 9.62
CA ASN A 202 -3.57 16.26 10.67
C ASN A 202 -2.69 15.17 11.31
N VAL A 203 -3.28 14.01 11.64
CA VAL A 203 -2.55 12.86 12.18
C VAL A 203 -1.54 12.35 11.17
N GLY A 204 -1.92 12.22 9.90
CA GLY A 204 -1.03 11.78 8.83
C GLY A 204 0.15 12.73 8.63
N ASN A 205 -0.10 14.05 8.62
CA ASN A 205 0.94 15.07 8.53
C ASN A 205 1.89 15.00 9.75
N PHE A 206 1.35 14.92 10.96
CA PHE A 206 2.13 14.79 12.19
C PHE A 206 3.04 13.55 12.18
N ILE A 207 2.49 12.37 11.87
CA ILE A 207 3.27 11.12 11.75
C ILE A 207 4.31 11.23 10.64
N GLY A 208 3.97 11.86 9.51
CA GLY A 208 4.87 12.08 8.38
C GLY A 208 6.14 12.85 8.72
N ASN A 209 6.08 13.71 9.74
CA ASN A 209 7.21 14.49 10.21
C ASN A 209 8.10 13.75 11.24
N ILE A 210 7.69 12.56 11.70
CA ILE A 210 8.42 11.78 12.71
C ILE A 210 9.01 10.51 12.06
N GLY A 211 10.34 10.45 11.95
CA GLY A 211 11.06 9.37 11.26
C GLY A 211 10.73 7.95 11.77
N ILE A 212 10.76 7.75 13.09
CA ILE A 212 10.43 6.45 13.71
C ILE A 212 8.96 6.07 13.50
N ALA A 213 8.06 7.05 13.50
CA ALA A 213 6.64 6.82 13.29
C ALA A 213 6.37 6.37 11.84
N LYS A 214 6.98 7.04 10.85
CA LYS A 214 6.96 6.59 9.44
C LYS A 214 7.44 5.15 9.27
N PHE A 215 8.55 4.80 9.92
CA PHE A 215 9.08 3.44 9.87
C PHE A 215 8.06 2.42 10.39
N LYS A 216 7.48 2.67 11.58
CA LYS A 216 6.43 1.81 12.15
C LYS A 216 5.20 1.72 11.24
N THR A 217 4.72 2.84 10.70
CA THR A 217 3.62 2.88 9.72
C THR A 217 3.92 1.98 8.51
N SER A 218 5.14 2.05 7.97
CA SER A 218 5.58 1.21 6.86
C SER A 218 5.55 -0.28 7.18
N VAL A 219 5.99 -0.67 8.37
CA VAL A 219 5.95 -2.07 8.84
C VAL A 219 4.51 -2.60 8.87
N PHE A 220 3.55 -1.82 9.37
CA PHE A 220 2.15 -2.27 9.48
C PHE A 220 1.38 -2.21 8.17
N PHE A 221 1.55 -1.17 7.35
CA PHE A 221 0.63 -0.93 6.22
C PHE A 221 1.22 -1.15 4.83
N SER A 222 2.53 -0.97 4.63
CA SER A 222 3.11 -1.03 3.28
C SER A 222 3.64 -2.41 2.90
N TYR A 223 3.35 -2.87 1.69
CA TYR A 223 4.05 -3.97 1.03
C TYR A 223 4.91 -3.40 -0.11
N LYS A 224 6.16 -3.84 -0.22
CA LYS A 224 7.12 -3.37 -1.24
C LYS A 224 7.81 -4.56 -1.87
N SER A 225 7.94 -4.53 -3.19
CA SER A 225 8.66 -5.54 -3.98
C SER A 225 9.28 -4.86 -5.20
N PRO A 226 10.55 -5.13 -5.55
CA PRO A 226 11.15 -4.63 -6.78
C PRO A 226 10.36 -5.01 -8.04
N ALA A 227 9.66 -6.14 -8.02
CA ALA A 227 8.82 -6.58 -9.13
C ALA A 227 7.63 -5.64 -9.40
N LEU A 228 7.22 -4.82 -8.42
CA LEU A 228 6.14 -3.86 -8.59
C LEU A 228 6.58 -2.57 -9.32
N VAL A 229 7.88 -2.33 -9.45
CA VAL A 229 8.40 -1.14 -10.12
C VAL A 229 8.08 -1.19 -11.61
N GLN A 230 7.71 -0.04 -12.17
CA GLN A 230 7.33 0.11 -13.57
C GLN A 230 7.55 1.55 -14.05
N GLN A 231 7.57 1.74 -15.36
CA GLN A 231 7.80 3.04 -15.97
C GLN A 231 6.73 3.32 -17.02
N PHE A 232 6.13 4.51 -16.94
CA PHE A 232 5.17 5.02 -17.93
C PHE A 232 5.47 6.50 -18.15
N ASP A 233 5.45 6.94 -19.40
CA ASP A 233 5.60 8.36 -19.78
C ASP A 233 6.83 9.06 -19.17
N GLY A 234 7.95 8.32 -19.08
CA GLY A 234 9.19 8.81 -18.49
C GLY A 234 9.22 8.84 -16.95
N VAL A 235 8.13 8.43 -16.28
CA VAL A 235 8.01 8.42 -14.82
C VAL A 235 8.13 7.00 -14.27
N THR A 236 9.03 6.81 -13.30
CA THR A 236 9.19 5.54 -12.57
C THR A 236 8.25 5.47 -11.37
N PHE A 237 7.34 4.50 -11.36
CA PHE A 237 6.39 4.24 -10.29
C PHE A 237 6.86 3.05 -9.44
N PRO A 238 7.08 3.22 -8.12
CA PRO A 238 7.42 2.13 -7.20
C PRO A 238 6.40 0.99 -7.16
N ASN A 239 5.13 1.27 -7.45
CA ASN A 239 4.06 0.31 -7.65
C ASN A 239 2.87 0.96 -8.40
N LYS A 240 1.87 0.15 -8.77
CA LYS A 240 0.69 0.60 -9.55
C LYS A 240 -0.28 1.49 -8.76
N VAL A 241 -0.22 1.48 -7.43
CA VAL A 241 -1.29 1.98 -6.57
C VAL A 241 -1.05 3.43 -6.18
N GLY A 242 -1.96 4.30 -6.63
CA GLY A 242 -1.94 5.73 -6.35
C GLY A 242 -3.07 6.19 -5.42
N LEU A 243 -2.86 7.32 -4.74
CA LEU A 243 -3.96 8.06 -4.11
C LEU A 243 -4.57 9.01 -5.15
N SER A 244 -5.89 8.96 -5.34
CA SER A 244 -6.56 9.87 -6.29
C SER A 244 -6.67 11.29 -5.74
N ALA A 245 -6.78 12.28 -6.62
CA ALA A 245 -7.15 13.64 -6.25
C ALA A 245 -8.50 13.68 -5.53
N GLY A 246 -8.62 14.61 -4.59
CA GLY A 246 -9.79 14.83 -3.76
C GLY A 246 -9.69 14.27 -2.34
N PHE A 247 -8.56 13.65 -1.97
CA PHE A 247 -8.24 13.28 -0.59
C PHE A 247 -7.17 14.21 0.00
N ASP A 248 -5.99 14.33 -0.63
CA ASP A 248 -4.95 15.27 -0.20
C ASP A 248 -4.98 16.54 -1.04
N TYR A 249 -5.89 17.46 -0.69
CA TYR A 249 -6.12 18.68 -1.49
C TYR A 249 -4.89 19.60 -1.56
N ASN A 250 -4.14 19.68 -0.46
CA ASN A 250 -3.11 20.69 -0.27
C ASN A 250 -1.71 20.07 -0.10
N GLY A 251 -1.54 18.77 -0.29
CA GLY A 251 -0.25 18.08 -0.11
C GLY A 251 0.16 17.88 1.35
N ASP A 252 -0.81 17.76 2.27
CA ASP A 252 -0.61 17.51 3.70
C ASP A 252 -0.04 16.11 4.00
N LEU A 253 -0.21 15.15 3.09
CA LEU A 253 0.16 13.75 3.34
C LEU A 253 1.39 13.29 2.56
N THR A 254 2.04 14.19 1.81
CA THR A 254 3.23 13.90 0.98
C THR A 254 4.31 13.10 1.72
N GLN A 255 4.49 13.36 3.02
CA GLN A 255 5.52 12.75 3.85
C GLN A 255 5.18 11.33 4.33
N ILE A 256 3.89 10.97 4.44
CA ILE A 256 3.44 9.71 5.04
C ILE A 256 2.94 8.67 4.04
N LEU A 257 2.41 9.09 2.87
CA LEU A 257 1.83 8.18 1.87
C LEU A 257 2.77 7.04 1.42
N PRO A 258 4.09 7.24 1.23
CA PRO A 258 5.01 6.14 0.91
C PRO A 258 5.10 5.06 1.99
N SER A 259 4.80 5.44 3.25
CA SER A 259 4.78 4.54 4.41
C SER A 259 3.45 3.81 4.55
N VAL A 260 2.36 4.31 3.97
CA VAL A 260 1.09 3.57 3.86
C VAL A 260 1.13 2.58 2.70
N GLY A 261 2.05 2.77 1.75
CA GLY A 261 2.35 1.83 0.65
C GLY A 261 2.01 2.37 -0.74
N PHE A 262 1.55 3.62 -0.85
CA PHE A 262 1.28 4.23 -2.15
C PHE A 262 2.57 4.36 -2.96
N GLY A 263 2.50 4.00 -4.24
CA GLY A 263 3.58 4.19 -5.20
C GLY A 263 3.57 5.57 -5.83
N TRP A 264 2.43 6.26 -5.84
CA TRP A 264 2.28 7.61 -6.35
C TRP A 264 1.02 8.27 -5.79
N HIS A 265 0.80 9.55 -6.06
CA HIS A 265 -0.42 10.23 -5.65
C HIS A 265 -0.71 11.47 -6.47
N THR A 266 -1.96 11.92 -6.44
CA THR A 266 -2.38 13.19 -7.02
C THR A 266 -2.84 14.14 -5.93
N ILE A 267 -2.16 15.30 -5.83
CA ILE A 267 -2.57 16.43 -4.99
C ILE A 267 -3.66 17.23 -5.69
N GLY A 268 -4.60 17.76 -4.91
CA GLY A 268 -5.65 18.65 -5.39
C GLY A 268 -7.03 17.99 -5.41
N THR A 269 -7.96 18.44 -6.25
CA THR A 269 -7.75 19.39 -7.36
C THR A 269 -7.48 20.82 -6.90
N VAL A 270 -6.40 21.39 -7.42
CA VAL A 270 -5.95 22.77 -7.23
C VAL A 270 -6.62 23.66 -8.27
N THR A 271 -7.00 24.86 -7.83
CA THR A 271 -7.59 25.93 -8.66
C THR A 271 -6.68 27.15 -8.62
N LEU A 272 -6.82 28.08 -9.56
CA LEU A 272 -5.99 29.29 -9.56
C LEU A 272 -6.23 30.09 -8.28
N GLN A 273 -7.48 30.43 -8.00
CA GLN A 273 -7.92 31.19 -6.84
C GLN A 273 -8.37 30.26 -5.72
N PRO A 274 -8.27 30.69 -4.45
CA PRO A 274 -8.82 29.94 -3.33
C PRO A 274 -10.34 29.80 -3.44
N TYR A 275 -10.85 28.63 -3.04
CA TYR A 275 -12.28 28.37 -2.90
C TYR A 275 -12.53 27.48 -1.69
N GLU A 276 -13.40 27.92 -0.78
CA GLU A 276 -13.65 27.22 0.47
C GLU A 276 -14.42 25.89 0.34
N GLY A 277 -15.04 25.67 -0.82
CA GLY A 277 -15.94 24.55 -1.08
C GLY A 277 -17.42 24.91 -0.97
N ASN A 278 -18.30 24.08 -1.54
CA ASN A 278 -19.75 24.32 -1.54
C ASN A 278 -20.35 24.39 -0.11
N LYS A 279 -21.62 24.78 0.06
CA LYS A 279 -22.25 24.76 1.40
C LYS A 279 -22.27 23.34 2.00
N LYS A 280 -22.03 23.23 3.31
CA LYS A 280 -22.10 21.96 4.05
C LYS A 280 -23.54 21.40 4.06
N PRO A 281 -23.71 20.06 4.18
CA PRO A 281 -22.67 19.02 4.26
C PRO A 281 -21.99 18.77 2.90
N ARG A 282 -20.66 18.62 2.92
CA ARG A 282 -19.83 18.41 1.70
C ARG A 282 -19.37 16.98 1.53
N LEU A 283 -19.42 16.19 2.58
CA LEU A 283 -18.97 14.81 2.61
C LEU A 283 -19.97 14.00 3.45
N GLY A 284 -20.40 12.86 2.92
CA GLY A 284 -21.34 11.96 3.58
C GLY A 284 -20.98 10.51 3.31
N ARG A 285 -21.60 9.60 4.05
CA ARG A 285 -21.33 8.15 3.97
C ARG A 285 -22.62 7.39 3.76
N PHE A 286 -22.59 6.42 2.85
CA PHE A 286 -23.60 5.40 2.67
C PHE A 286 -22.93 4.04 2.90
N PRO A 287 -22.82 3.58 4.16
CA PRO A 287 -21.98 2.44 4.49
C PRO A 287 -22.42 1.14 3.85
N ASN A 288 -23.73 0.91 3.77
CA ASN A 288 -24.30 -0.31 3.18
C ASN A 288 -24.04 -0.38 1.67
N SER A 289 -24.17 0.74 0.97
CA SER A 289 -23.78 0.86 -0.44
C SER A 289 -22.27 0.99 -0.68
N LYS A 290 -21.44 0.98 0.39
CA LYS A 290 -19.98 1.21 0.32
C LYS A 290 -19.63 2.46 -0.50
N ALA A 291 -20.37 3.54 -0.26
CA ALA A 291 -20.28 4.78 -1.05
C ALA A 291 -20.04 6.00 -0.16
N LEU A 292 -19.43 7.03 -0.76
CA LEU A 292 -19.28 8.35 -0.14
C LEU A 292 -19.97 9.39 -0.99
N LEU A 293 -20.81 10.21 -0.36
CA LEU A 293 -21.38 11.40 -0.97
C LEU A 293 -20.36 12.52 -0.93
N VAL A 294 -20.09 13.16 -2.07
CA VAL A 294 -19.12 14.26 -2.18
C VAL A 294 -19.79 15.46 -2.86
N ASN A 295 -19.70 16.62 -2.21
CA ASN A 295 -20.18 17.92 -2.66
C ASN A 295 -19.15 19.02 -2.32
N LYS A 296 -17.84 18.75 -2.51
CA LYS A 296 -16.78 19.71 -2.16
C LYS A 296 -16.67 20.87 -3.15
N GLY A 297 -16.90 20.60 -4.44
CA GLY A 297 -16.83 21.61 -5.50
C GLY A 297 -15.43 22.21 -5.67
N LEU A 298 -14.38 21.39 -5.80
CA LEU A 298 -13.01 21.86 -6.00
C LEU A 298 -12.49 22.80 -4.89
N LYS A 299 -12.76 22.46 -3.62
CA LYS A 299 -12.16 23.16 -2.47
C LYS A 299 -10.63 23.19 -2.61
N SER A 300 -10.03 24.38 -2.54
CA SER A 300 -8.61 24.62 -2.82
C SER A 300 -8.14 25.89 -2.11
N ILE A 301 -6.89 25.92 -1.66
CA ILE A 301 -6.26 27.12 -1.08
C ILE A 301 -5.66 28.06 -2.14
N GLY A 302 -5.82 27.73 -3.42
CA GLY A 302 -5.27 28.47 -4.55
C GLY A 302 -3.86 28.01 -4.95
N THR A 303 -3.53 28.17 -6.22
CA THR A 303 -2.30 27.62 -6.82
C THR A 303 -1.04 28.16 -6.15
N LYS A 304 -0.97 29.48 -5.91
CA LYS A 304 0.20 30.11 -5.27
C LYS A 304 0.48 29.56 -3.87
N ALA A 305 -0.57 29.35 -3.06
CA ALA A 305 -0.42 28.83 -1.71
C ALA A 305 -0.01 27.35 -1.70
N VAL A 306 -0.53 26.55 -2.64
CA VAL A 306 -0.08 25.16 -2.80
C VAL A 306 1.39 25.11 -3.24
N ILE A 307 1.82 25.92 -4.20
CA ILE A 307 3.21 26.02 -4.64
C ILE A 307 4.13 26.36 -3.46
N ALA A 308 3.86 27.45 -2.77
CA ALA A 308 4.69 27.93 -1.65
C ALA A 308 4.85 26.89 -0.53
N LYS A 309 3.87 25.99 -0.38
CA LYS A 309 3.94 24.87 0.55
C LYS A 309 4.77 23.71 -0.01
N LEU A 310 4.52 23.31 -1.25
CA LEU A 310 5.16 22.14 -1.86
C LEU A 310 6.64 22.34 -2.18
N GLU A 311 7.08 23.56 -2.48
CA GLU A 311 8.51 23.87 -2.68
C GLU A 311 9.37 23.55 -1.45
N LYS A 312 8.76 23.62 -0.26
CA LYS A 312 9.43 23.35 1.02
C LYS A 312 9.45 21.87 1.40
N LEU A 313 8.79 21.01 0.62
CA LEU A 313 8.57 19.61 0.98
C LEU A 313 9.24 18.65 0.00
N PRO A 314 9.92 17.59 0.48
CA PRO A 314 10.38 16.53 -0.38
C PRO A 314 9.21 15.68 -0.86
N LEU A 315 9.19 15.37 -2.16
CA LEU A 315 8.22 14.47 -2.79
C LEU A 315 8.90 13.11 -3.05
N TYR A 316 8.72 12.15 -2.13
CA TYR A 316 9.43 10.85 -2.16
C TYR A 316 8.89 9.84 -3.19
N ILE A 317 7.67 10.05 -3.67
CA ILE A 317 7.02 9.24 -4.69
C ILE A 317 6.52 10.15 -5.81
N PRO A 318 6.37 9.65 -7.06
CA PRO A 318 5.77 10.42 -8.14
C PRO A 318 4.48 11.11 -7.69
N THR A 319 4.48 12.42 -7.83
CA THR A 319 3.39 13.29 -7.40
C THR A 319 2.80 13.96 -8.62
N ALA A 320 1.49 13.86 -8.76
CA ALA A 320 0.71 14.56 -9.75
C ALA A 320 0.04 15.79 -9.14
N ILE A 321 -0.12 16.85 -9.93
CA ILE A 321 -0.93 18.00 -9.57
C ILE A 321 -2.21 17.99 -10.41
N SER A 322 -3.36 17.82 -9.74
CA SER A 322 -4.67 17.93 -10.38
C SER A 322 -5.06 19.39 -10.48
N ILE A 323 -5.36 19.88 -11.69
CA ILE A 323 -5.74 21.26 -11.99
C ILE A 323 -7.14 21.28 -12.59
N ALA A 324 -7.96 22.23 -12.14
CA ALA A 324 -9.23 22.61 -12.76
C ALA A 324 -9.48 24.11 -12.56
N SER A 325 -10.55 24.62 -13.18
CA SER A 325 -10.95 26.01 -12.99
C SER A 325 -11.47 26.25 -11.56
N THR A 326 -11.21 27.45 -11.05
CA THR A 326 -11.83 27.97 -9.83
C THR A 326 -13.34 27.78 -9.89
N ASN A 327 -13.95 27.26 -8.82
CA ASN A 327 -15.38 27.01 -8.77
C ASN A 327 -16.17 28.30 -8.49
N THR A 328 -16.29 29.15 -9.51
CA THR A 328 -17.00 30.43 -9.48
C THR A 328 -17.81 30.64 -10.76
N SER A 329 -18.67 31.65 -10.78
CA SER A 329 -19.19 32.20 -12.03
C SER A 329 -18.08 32.97 -12.72
N PHE A 330 -17.80 32.64 -13.98
CA PHE A 330 -16.91 33.40 -14.84
C PHE A 330 -17.74 34.26 -15.78
N ASP A 331 -17.26 35.46 -16.09
CA ASP A 331 -17.93 36.36 -17.03
C ASP A 331 -17.89 35.81 -18.44
N THR A 332 -16.74 35.24 -18.84
CA THR A 332 -16.56 34.61 -20.14
C THR A 332 -15.98 33.20 -20.05
N LYS A 333 -16.08 32.45 -21.16
CA LYS A 333 -15.50 31.10 -21.27
C LYS A 333 -13.97 31.18 -21.37
N GLU A 334 -13.48 32.30 -21.88
CA GLU A 334 -12.09 32.67 -22.03
C GLU A 334 -11.45 32.90 -20.66
N ASP A 335 -12.15 33.55 -19.72
CA ASP A 335 -11.70 33.72 -18.34
C ASP A 335 -11.56 32.37 -17.62
N GLN A 336 -12.53 31.47 -17.78
CA GLN A 336 -12.46 30.12 -17.21
C GLN A 336 -11.28 29.33 -17.79
N LEU A 337 -11.03 29.46 -19.10
CA LEU A 337 -9.89 28.84 -19.75
C LEU A 337 -8.57 29.41 -19.21
N PHE A 338 -8.47 30.74 -19.10
CA PHE A 338 -7.31 31.43 -18.54
C PHE A 338 -7.01 30.97 -17.10
N ASP A 339 -8.03 30.81 -16.26
CA ASP A 339 -7.88 30.31 -14.88
C ASP A 339 -7.14 28.96 -14.81
N ILE A 340 -7.48 28.03 -15.71
CA ILE A 340 -6.81 26.74 -15.84
C ILE A 340 -5.36 26.92 -16.32
N LEU A 341 -5.16 27.65 -17.41
CA LEU A 341 -3.84 27.82 -18.04
C LEU A 341 -2.84 28.51 -17.10
N GLN A 342 -3.28 29.53 -16.36
CA GLN A 342 -2.45 30.22 -15.38
C GLN A 342 -1.99 29.30 -14.26
N SER A 343 -2.85 28.36 -13.83
CA SER A 343 -2.46 27.38 -12.82
C SER A 343 -1.32 26.49 -13.31
N PHE A 344 -1.38 26.02 -14.57
CA PHE A 344 -0.29 25.27 -15.19
C PHE A 344 1.00 26.09 -15.26
N LEU A 345 0.93 27.33 -15.77
CA LEU A 345 2.09 28.21 -15.91
C LEU A 345 2.76 28.51 -14.56
N LEU A 346 1.97 28.73 -13.50
CA LEU A 346 2.51 28.94 -12.16
C LEU A 346 3.28 27.71 -11.66
N PHE A 347 2.78 26.50 -11.88
CA PHE A 347 3.49 25.28 -11.49
C PHE A 347 4.72 24.99 -12.38
N GLU A 348 4.66 25.27 -13.68
CA GLU A 348 5.82 25.12 -14.58
C GLU A 348 6.96 26.07 -14.19
N ASN A 349 6.62 27.29 -13.77
CA ASN A 349 7.58 28.31 -13.31
C ASN A 349 7.97 28.19 -11.82
N SER A 350 7.58 27.11 -11.15
CA SER A 350 7.87 26.87 -9.72
C SER A 350 8.92 25.79 -9.51
N ASP A 351 9.50 25.74 -8.32
CA ASP A 351 10.47 24.70 -7.93
C ASP A 351 9.80 23.39 -7.46
N VAL A 352 8.47 23.27 -7.61
CA VAL A 352 7.73 22.08 -7.20
C VAL A 352 8.12 20.88 -8.07
N ARG A 353 8.77 19.89 -7.45
CA ARG A 353 9.31 18.67 -8.12
C ARG A 353 8.27 17.59 -8.43
N HIS A 354 7.05 17.98 -8.80
CA HIS A 354 6.02 17.06 -9.27
C HIS A 354 6.41 16.43 -10.62
N LYS A 355 5.79 15.29 -10.96
CA LYS A 355 6.20 14.43 -12.09
C LYS A 355 5.18 14.32 -13.20
N LEU A 356 3.93 14.70 -12.94
CA LEU A 356 2.88 14.69 -13.94
C LEU A 356 1.79 15.71 -13.58
N TYR A 357 0.99 16.07 -14.57
CA TYR A 357 -0.23 16.84 -14.37
C TYR A 357 -1.45 15.95 -14.54
N GLU A 358 -2.50 16.29 -13.80
CA GLU A 358 -3.85 15.80 -14.04
C GLU A 358 -4.73 17.00 -14.40
N LEU A 359 -5.37 17.00 -15.57
CA LEU A 359 -6.40 17.96 -15.94
C LEU A 359 -7.76 17.38 -15.59
N ASN A 360 -8.42 17.95 -14.58
CA ASN A 360 -9.72 17.48 -14.11
C ASN A 360 -10.86 18.21 -14.83
N ILE A 361 -11.45 17.54 -15.82
CA ILE A 361 -12.61 18.03 -16.59
C ILE A 361 -13.95 17.50 -16.08
N SER A 362 -13.96 16.72 -14.98
CA SER A 362 -15.06 15.82 -14.64
C SER A 362 -15.65 16.00 -13.25
N CYS A 363 -15.41 17.15 -12.60
CA CYS A 363 -16.04 17.42 -11.31
C CYS A 363 -17.51 17.80 -11.52
N PRO A 364 -18.48 17.04 -10.98
CA PRO A 364 -19.90 17.35 -11.17
C PRO A 364 -20.46 18.35 -10.15
N ASN A 365 -19.62 18.85 -9.23
CA ASN A 365 -20.03 19.68 -8.10
C ASN A 365 -19.62 21.15 -8.24
N THR A 366 -19.27 21.57 -9.45
CA THR A 366 -18.85 22.92 -9.82
C THR A 366 -20.02 23.76 -10.32
N PHE A 367 -19.86 25.07 -10.24
CA PHE A 367 -20.71 26.05 -10.90
C PHE A 367 -20.68 25.78 -12.41
N GLY A 368 -21.86 25.64 -13.03
CA GLY A 368 -21.98 25.27 -14.44
C GLY A 368 -21.68 23.80 -14.78
N GLY A 369 -21.39 22.93 -13.81
CA GLY A 369 -21.17 21.50 -14.03
C GLY A 369 -19.82 21.19 -14.69
N GLU A 370 -19.81 20.32 -15.72
CA GLU A 370 -18.60 19.78 -16.34
C GLU A 370 -18.35 20.38 -17.75
N PRO A 371 -17.85 21.63 -17.86
CA PRO A 371 -17.91 22.42 -19.10
C PRO A 371 -17.06 21.87 -20.25
N TYR A 372 -16.04 21.07 -19.95
CA TYR A 372 -15.08 20.53 -20.93
C TYR A 372 -15.34 19.07 -21.30
N THR A 373 -16.57 18.57 -21.10
CA THR A 373 -16.98 17.19 -21.41
C THR A 373 -17.65 17.03 -22.78
N THR A 374 -17.49 18.02 -23.67
CA THR A 374 -17.88 17.92 -25.09
C THR A 374 -16.66 17.99 -25.99
N PRO A 375 -16.63 17.31 -27.15
CA PRO A 375 -15.47 17.31 -28.04
C PRO A 375 -14.98 18.71 -28.44
N LYS A 376 -15.91 19.62 -28.77
CA LYS A 376 -15.58 21.00 -29.14
C LYS A 376 -14.88 21.76 -28.01
N ARG A 377 -15.43 21.69 -26.79
CA ARG A 377 -14.89 22.41 -25.63
C ARG A 377 -13.56 21.81 -25.18
N LEU A 378 -13.46 20.48 -25.17
CA LEU A 378 -12.22 19.79 -24.83
C LEU A 378 -11.11 20.15 -25.83
N GLY A 379 -11.42 20.16 -27.12
CA GLY A 379 -10.45 20.54 -28.17
C GLY A 379 -9.94 21.97 -28.02
N GLN A 380 -10.82 22.92 -27.68
CA GLN A 380 -10.43 24.31 -27.38
C GLN A 380 -9.49 24.39 -26.18
N LEU A 381 -9.81 23.69 -25.08
CA LEU A 381 -8.98 23.64 -23.88
C LEU A 381 -7.61 23.02 -24.17
N LEU A 382 -7.58 21.85 -24.79
CA LEU A 382 -6.32 21.14 -25.08
C LEU A 382 -5.45 21.88 -26.10
N SER A 383 -6.05 22.52 -27.11
CA SER A 383 -5.30 23.38 -28.04
C SER A 383 -4.61 24.54 -27.33
N ALA A 384 -5.21 25.07 -26.25
CA ALA A 384 -4.60 26.12 -25.47
C ALA A 384 -3.53 25.57 -24.50
N VAL A 385 -3.75 24.39 -23.91
CA VAL A 385 -2.77 23.71 -23.06
C VAL A 385 -1.52 23.29 -23.85
N ASP A 386 -1.68 22.80 -25.09
CA ASP A 386 -0.55 22.42 -25.96
C ASP A 386 0.41 23.60 -26.21
N LYS A 387 -0.11 24.83 -26.30
CA LYS A 387 0.71 26.04 -26.47
C LYS A 387 1.60 26.34 -25.27
N LEU A 388 1.26 25.83 -24.09
CA LEU A 388 2.09 25.98 -22.88
C LEU A 388 3.35 25.11 -22.94
N LYS A 389 3.41 24.10 -23.81
CA LYS A 389 4.54 23.17 -23.95
C LYS A 389 4.99 22.59 -22.60
N LEU A 390 4.04 22.03 -21.84
CA LEU A 390 4.30 21.46 -20.52
C LEU A 390 5.49 20.51 -20.54
N SER A 391 6.40 20.67 -19.58
CA SER A 391 7.62 19.85 -19.42
C SER A 391 7.37 18.45 -18.83
N ARG A 392 6.12 18.19 -18.42
CA ARG A 392 5.70 16.97 -17.71
C ARG A 392 4.48 16.35 -18.41
N PRO A 393 4.30 15.02 -18.34
CA PRO A 393 3.17 14.36 -18.97
C PRO A 393 1.84 14.82 -18.38
N LEU A 394 0.84 14.97 -19.26
CA LEU A 394 -0.51 15.42 -18.95
C LEU A 394 -1.50 14.26 -19.02
N TYR A 395 -2.23 14.03 -17.93
CA TYR A 395 -3.29 13.05 -17.85
C TYR A 395 -4.64 13.74 -17.72
N ILE A 396 -5.70 13.22 -18.37
CA ILE A 396 -7.06 13.79 -18.25
C ILE A 396 -7.91 12.94 -17.31
N LYS A 397 -8.52 13.54 -16.29
CA LYS A 397 -9.51 12.87 -15.44
C LYS A 397 -10.89 12.93 -16.10
N MET A 398 -11.29 11.79 -16.64
CA MET A 398 -12.49 11.65 -17.46
C MET A 398 -13.78 11.52 -16.63
N PRO A 399 -14.92 12.04 -17.14
CA PRO A 399 -16.22 11.85 -16.51
C PRO A 399 -16.66 10.38 -16.55
N ILE A 400 -17.33 9.92 -15.48
CA ILE A 400 -17.68 8.50 -15.33
C ILE A 400 -19.03 8.12 -15.95
N ASP A 401 -19.98 9.05 -16.03
CA ASP A 401 -21.35 8.77 -16.47
C ASP A 401 -21.60 9.04 -17.97
N GLN A 402 -20.54 9.25 -18.74
CA GLN A 402 -20.65 9.33 -20.20
C GLN A 402 -20.99 7.97 -20.79
N SER A 403 -21.71 7.96 -21.91
CA SER A 403 -21.91 6.77 -22.73
C SER A 403 -20.61 6.34 -23.40
N LYS A 404 -20.56 5.10 -23.89
CA LYS A 404 -19.41 4.58 -24.66
C LYS A 404 -19.05 5.50 -25.83
N LYS A 405 -20.06 6.01 -26.55
CA LYS A 405 -19.89 6.89 -27.70
C LYS A 405 -19.28 8.23 -27.28
N GLU A 406 -19.81 8.87 -26.25
CA GLU A 406 -19.28 10.14 -25.75
C GLU A 406 -17.84 10.01 -25.26
N THR A 407 -17.52 8.95 -24.51
CA THR A 407 -16.13 8.67 -24.10
C THR A 407 -15.20 8.53 -25.29
N ILE A 408 -15.59 7.79 -26.34
CA ILE A 408 -14.78 7.64 -27.56
C ILE A 408 -14.55 8.99 -28.25
N GLU A 409 -15.57 9.84 -28.34
CA GLU A 409 -15.40 11.16 -28.98
C GLU A 409 -14.46 12.07 -28.19
N LEU A 410 -14.49 12.03 -26.85
CA LEU A 410 -13.50 12.75 -26.03
C LEU A 410 -12.08 12.19 -26.19
N LEU A 411 -11.94 10.87 -26.27
CA LEU A 411 -10.63 10.23 -26.49
C LEU A 411 -10.05 10.56 -27.87
N LYS A 412 -10.87 10.60 -28.93
CA LYS A 412 -10.44 11.03 -30.27
C LYS A 412 -9.92 12.47 -30.28
N VAL A 413 -10.47 13.33 -29.43
CA VAL A 413 -9.93 14.69 -29.24
C VAL A 413 -8.60 14.60 -28.52
N ALA A 414 -8.53 13.94 -27.36
CA ALA A 414 -7.29 13.80 -26.58
C ALA A 414 -6.13 13.17 -27.38
N ASP A 415 -6.42 12.24 -28.30
CA ASP A 415 -5.44 11.57 -29.16
C ASP A 415 -4.66 12.53 -30.06
N LYS A 416 -5.30 13.63 -30.48
CA LYS A 416 -4.73 14.68 -31.34
C LYS A 416 -3.90 15.73 -30.60
N HIS A 417 -3.84 15.64 -29.27
CA HIS A 417 -3.18 16.61 -28.39
C HIS A 417 -2.05 15.95 -27.59
N ASN A 418 -1.24 16.76 -26.90
CA ASN A 418 -0.12 16.27 -26.08
C ASN A 418 -0.60 15.70 -24.73
N VAL A 419 -1.40 14.64 -24.81
CA VAL A 419 -1.98 13.92 -23.67
C VAL A 419 -1.42 12.51 -23.63
N GLN A 420 -0.77 12.16 -22.52
CA GLN A 420 -0.13 10.86 -22.33
C GLN A 420 -1.05 9.84 -21.66
N GLY A 421 -1.93 10.30 -20.78
CA GLY A 421 -2.75 9.39 -19.97
C GLY A 421 -4.19 9.83 -19.78
N VAL A 422 -5.03 8.88 -19.39
CA VAL A 422 -6.43 9.12 -19.05
C VAL A 422 -6.78 8.39 -17.76
N ILE A 423 -7.57 9.05 -16.92
CA ILE A 423 -7.97 8.54 -15.61
C ILE A 423 -9.48 8.31 -15.65
N PHE A 424 -9.88 7.04 -15.64
CA PHE A 424 -11.28 6.65 -15.65
C PHE A 424 -11.80 6.45 -14.25
N GLY A 425 -12.36 7.55 -13.72
CA GLY A 425 -13.01 7.57 -12.42
C GLY A 425 -13.19 8.98 -11.90
N ASN A 426 -14.44 9.34 -11.67
CA ASN A 426 -14.86 10.46 -10.82
C ASN A 426 -16.19 10.08 -10.15
N LEU A 427 -16.95 11.05 -9.64
CA LEU A 427 -18.21 10.79 -8.95
C LEU A 427 -19.34 10.45 -9.93
N THR A 428 -20.16 9.46 -9.59
CA THR A 428 -21.40 9.18 -10.33
C THR A 428 -22.55 10.07 -9.84
N LYS A 429 -23.25 10.65 -10.81
CA LYS A 429 -24.46 11.46 -10.71
C LYS A 429 -25.73 10.65 -10.91
N ASP A 430 -25.59 9.39 -11.35
CA ASP A 430 -26.72 8.50 -11.64
C ASP A 430 -27.46 8.12 -10.36
N LYS A 431 -28.53 8.86 -10.05
CA LYS A 431 -29.40 8.65 -8.88
C LYS A 431 -30.17 7.31 -8.91
N THR A 432 -30.07 6.58 -10.02
CA THR A 432 -30.69 5.26 -10.23
C THR A 432 -29.66 4.13 -10.27
N ASN A 433 -28.38 4.43 -9.98
CA ASN A 433 -27.30 3.45 -10.06
C ASN A 433 -27.63 2.18 -9.24
N PRO A 434 -27.67 1.00 -9.88
CA PRO A 434 -28.18 -0.23 -9.26
C PRO A 434 -27.27 -0.76 -8.14
N ALA A 435 -26.02 -0.31 -8.07
CA ALA A 435 -25.10 -0.65 -6.99
C ALA A 435 -25.35 0.16 -5.69
N VAL A 436 -26.28 1.11 -5.71
CA VAL A 436 -26.74 1.85 -4.53
C VAL A 436 -28.04 1.23 -4.03
N LEU A 437 -28.09 0.90 -2.74
CA LEU A 437 -29.27 0.27 -2.15
C LEU A 437 -30.49 1.22 -2.16
N PRO A 438 -31.74 0.71 -2.25
CA PRO A 438 -32.93 1.55 -2.37
C PRO A 438 -33.10 2.62 -1.27
N GLU A 439 -32.81 2.25 -0.03
CA GLU A 439 -32.81 3.16 1.13
C GLU A 439 -31.82 4.33 0.94
N ASP A 440 -30.59 4.00 0.55
CA ASP A 440 -29.52 4.96 0.32
C ASP A 440 -29.82 5.84 -0.91
N GLN A 441 -30.44 5.28 -1.96
CA GLN A 441 -30.90 6.05 -3.13
C GLN A 441 -31.96 7.09 -2.73
N LYS A 442 -32.95 6.70 -1.92
CA LYS A 442 -34.00 7.61 -1.43
C LYS A 442 -33.42 8.74 -0.61
N ALA A 443 -32.44 8.46 0.24
CA ALA A 443 -31.71 9.48 0.99
C ALA A 443 -30.88 10.38 0.07
N TRP A 444 -30.12 9.80 -0.86
CA TRP A 444 -29.25 10.53 -1.78
C TRP A 444 -30.02 11.48 -2.70
N LYS A 445 -31.25 11.15 -3.11
CA LYS A 445 -32.11 12.05 -3.91
C LYS A 445 -32.39 13.38 -3.20
N LYS A 446 -32.37 13.41 -1.86
CA LYS A 446 -32.60 14.62 -1.06
C LYS A 446 -31.31 15.43 -0.79
N LEU A 447 -30.15 14.88 -1.13
CA LEU A 447 -28.85 15.45 -0.82
C LEU A 447 -28.17 15.99 -2.08
N LYS A 448 -27.47 17.12 -1.91
CA LYS A 448 -26.57 17.65 -2.93
C LYS A 448 -25.26 16.85 -2.96
N GLY A 449 -24.71 16.67 -4.14
CA GLY A 449 -23.48 15.91 -4.35
C GLY A 449 -23.69 14.57 -5.01
N ASN A 450 -22.57 13.93 -5.29
CA ASN A 450 -22.44 12.78 -6.16
C ASN A 450 -21.62 11.68 -5.48
N LEU A 451 -21.76 10.43 -5.92
CA LEU A 451 -21.21 9.29 -5.20
C LEU A 451 -19.85 8.83 -5.72
N SER A 452 -18.95 8.52 -4.80
CA SER A 452 -17.77 7.67 -5.05
C SER A 452 -17.98 6.29 -4.40
N GLY A 453 -16.98 5.41 -4.52
CA GLY A 453 -17.01 4.09 -3.88
C GLY A 453 -17.52 3.02 -4.82
N LYS A 454 -18.13 1.96 -4.27
CA LYS A 454 -18.49 0.79 -5.08
C LYS A 454 -19.43 1.07 -6.26
N PRO A 455 -20.35 2.05 -6.21
CA PRO A 455 -21.18 2.42 -7.37
C PRO A 455 -20.42 2.89 -8.61
N THR A 456 -19.14 3.27 -8.47
CA THR A 456 -18.29 3.71 -9.59
C THR A 456 -17.52 2.57 -10.26
N PHE A 457 -17.55 1.35 -9.70
CA PHE A 457 -16.68 0.25 -10.13
C PHE A 457 -16.93 -0.15 -11.58
N ASP A 458 -18.18 -0.49 -11.93
CA ASP A 458 -18.53 -1.07 -13.23
C ASP A 458 -18.37 -0.06 -14.38
N ARG A 459 -18.82 1.19 -14.18
CA ARG A 459 -18.64 2.24 -15.20
C ARG A 459 -17.18 2.57 -15.44
N SER A 460 -16.38 2.70 -14.39
CA SER A 460 -14.92 2.88 -14.53
C SER A 460 -14.31 1.72 -15.33
N ASN A 461 -14.68 0.47 -15.02
CA ASN A 461 -14.21 -0.72 -15.72
C ASN A 461 -14.62 -0.74 -17.20
N ALA A 462 -15.84 -0.33 -17.53
CA ALA A 462 -16.33 -0.26 -18.90
C ALA A 462 -15.56 0.76 -19.75
N HIS A 463 -15.20 1.92 -19.17
CA HIS A 463 -14.39 2.93 -19.85
C HIS A 463 -12.94 2.50 -20.05
N ILE A 464 -12.34 1.84 -19.05
CA ILE A 464 -11.00 1.23 -19.16
C ILE A 464 -10.97 0.24 -20.34
N LYS A 465 -11.93 -0.69 -20.36
CA LYS A 465 -12.05 -1.71 -21.42
C LYS A 465 -12.22 -1.06 -22.80
N THR A 466 -13.16 -0.12 -22.92
CA THR A 466 -13.43 0.60 -24.17
C THR A 466 -12.17 1.32 -24.68
N THR A 467 -11.44 1.98 -23.80
CA THR A 467 -10.23 2.71 -24.18
C THR A 467 -9.14 1.75 -24.62
N LYS A 468 -8.96 0.64 -23.90
CA LYS A 468 -7.96 -0.37 -24.25
C LYS A 468 -8.26 -1.00 -25.62
N GLU A 469 -9.52 -1.31 -25.90
CA GLU A 469 -9.97 -1.89 -27.17
C GLU A 469 -9.75 -0.91 -28.34
N MET A 470 -10.13 0.35 -28.18
CA MET A 470 -10.12 1.34 -29.27
C MET A 470 -8.75 1.99 -29.51
N PHE A 471 -7.98 2.24 -28.45
CA PHE A 471 -6.74 3.04 -28.51
C PHE A 471 -5.49 2.22 -28.14
N LYS A 472 -5.64 0.93 -27.80
CA LYS A 472 -4.54 0.01 -27.46
C LYS A 472 -3.58 0.57 -26.40
N ASN A 473 -2.36 0.93 -26.78
CA ASN A 473 -1.31 1.43 -25.87
C ASN A 473 -1.06 2.94 -26.05
N ARG A 474 -1.95 3.67 -26.75
CA ARG A 474 -1.81 5.10 -26.99
C ARG A 474 -1.81 5.93 -25.70
N PHE A 475 -2.61 5.53 -24.72
CA PHE A 475 -2.72 6.21 -23.44
C PHE A 475 -2.24 5.29 -22.33
N THR A 476 -1.53 5.86 -21.35
CA THR A 476 -1.44 5.26 -20.02
C THR A 476 -2.81 5.35 -19.36
N ILE A 477 -3.45 4.20 -19.11
CA ILE A 477 -4.80 4.14 -18.56
C ILE A 477 -4.73 3.99 -17.04
N VAL A 478 -5.31 4.94 -16.30
CA VAL A 478 -5.43 4.87 -14.85
C VAL A 478 -6.86 4.48 -14.47
N GLY A 479 -7.00 3.34 -13.78
CA GLY A 479 -8.28 2.87 -13.28
C GLY A 479 -8.61 3.44 -11.89
N THR A 480 -9.67 4.24 -11.79
CA THR A 480 -10.06 4.92 -10.54
C THR A 480 -11.52 4.65 -10.21
N GLY A 481 -11.82 4.29 -8.96
CA GLY A 481 -13.21 4.12 -8.49
C GLY A 481 -13.60 2.67 -8.17
N GLY A 482 -14.20 2.49 -7.00
CA GLY A 482 -14.76 1.21 -6.57
C GLY A 482 -13.75 0.11 -6.20
N ILE A 483 -12.49 0.45 -5.93
CA ILE A 483 -11.45 -0.51 -5.53
C ILE A 483 -11.47 -0.69 -4.00
N PHE A 484 -11.86 -1.87 -3.53
CA PHE A 484 -11.97 -2.23 -2.11
C PHE A 484 -11.15 -3.48 -1.75
N SER A 485 -10.50 -4.13 -2.71
CA SER A 485 -9.66 -5.30 -2.49
C SER A 485 -8.57 -5.43 -3.56
N GLY A 486 -7.67 -6.39 -3.38
CA GLY A 486 -6.68 -6.77 -4.41
C GLY A 486 -7.34 -7.30 -5.68
N GLU A 487 -8.45 -8.03 -5.57
CA GLU A 487 -9.21 -8.58 -6.70
C GLU A 487 -9.88 -7.47 -7.53
N ASP A 488 -10.42 -6.44 -6.88
CA ASP A 488 -10.93 -5.25 -7.57
C ASP A 488 -9.83 -4.56 -8.38
N ALA A 489 -8.63 -4.44 -7.80
CA ALA A 489 -7.47 -3.89 -8.46
C ALA A 489 -7.04 -4.75 -9.66
N LEU A 490 -6.91 -6.07 -9.48
CA LEU A 490 -6.60 -7.00 -10.56
C LEU A 490 -7.63 -6.96 -11.68
N THR A 491 -8.91 -6.77 -11.36
CA THR A 491 -9.98 -6.63 -12.37
C THR A 491 -9.70 -5.44 -13.29
N LYS A 492 -9.39 -4.26 -12.72
CA LYS A 492 -9.04 -3.07 -13.52
C LYS A 492 -7.80 -3.28 -14.37
N LEU A 493 -6.76 -3.89 -13.80
CA LEU A 493 -5.51 -4.17 -14.53
C LEU A 493 -5.75 -5.15 -15.70
N LYS A 494 -6.53 -6.22 -15.48
CA LYS A 494 -6.91 -7.18 -16.53
C LYS A 494 -7.73 -6.56 -17.65
N LEU A 495 -8.55 -5.55 -17.34
CA LEU A 495 -9.32 -4.81 -18.34
C LEU A 495 -8.48 -3.81 -19.15
N GLY A 496 -7.21 -3.62 -18.78
CA GLY A 496 -6.27 -2.79 -19.53
C GLY A 496 -5.75 -1.55 -18.81
N ALA A 497 -6.05 -1.36 -17.52
CA ALA A 497 -5.44 -0.28 -16.75
C ALA A 497 -3.94 -0.56 -16.49
N ASP A 498 -3.12 0.48 -16.65
CA ASP A 498 -1.68 0.45 -16.40
C ASP A 498 -1.35 0.82 -14.94
N LEU A 499 -2.11 1.77 -14.39
CA LEU A 499 -2.05 2.23 -13.01
C LEU A 499 -3.46 2.25 -12.39
N ILE A 500 -3.56 2.35 -11.07
CA ILE A 500 -4.85 2.48 -10.38
C ILE A 500 -4.81 3.54 -9.28
N GLN A 501 -5.96 4.12 -8.94
CA GLN A 501 -6.08 5.00 -7.78
C GLN A 501 -7.19 4.60 -6.80
N VAL A 502 -6.94 4.81 -5.51
CA VAL A 502 -7.83 4.41 -4.40
C VAL A 502 -8.13 5.60 -3.48
N ILE A 503 -9.39 5.77 -3.08
CA ILE A 503 -9.80 6.61 -1.95
C ILE A 503 -10.81 5.84 -1.09
N SER A 504 -12.04 5.63 -1.60
CA SER A 504 -13.15 5.15 -0.78
C SER A 504 -12.85 3.78 -0.17
N GLY A 505 -12.22 2.87 -0.92
CA GLY A 505 -11.77 1.58 -0.40
C GLY A 505 -10.93 1.71 0.87
N MET A 506 -9.96 2.63 0.90
CA MET A 506 -9.12 2.90 2.07
C MET A 506 -9.94 3.38 3.26
N ILE A 507 -10.96 4.22 3.04
CA ILE A 507 -11.85 4.71 4.11
C ILE A 507 -12.66 3.56 4.72
N PHE A 508 -13.12 2.61 3.90
CA PHE A 508 -13.96 1.49 4.36
C PHE A 508 -13.18 0.28 4.86
N GLN A 509 -11.98 0.05 4.33
CA GLN A 509 -11.17 -1.14 4.61
C GLN A 509 -9.99 -0.84 5.52
N GLY A 510 -9.47 0.38 5.50
CA GLY A 510 -8.33 0.82 6.28
C GLY A 510 -7.09 1.12 5.42
N PRO A 511 -6.07 1.77 6.02
CA PRO A 511 -4.84 2.15 5.32
C PRO A 511 -4.02 0.95 4.82
N GLN A 512 -4.14 -0.22 5.45
CA GLN A 512 -3.45 -1.44 5.04
C GLN A 512 -3.90 -1.98 3.68
N LEU A 513 -5.08 -1.56 3.19
CA LEU A 513 -5.62 -1.99 1.88
C LEU A 513 -4.60 -1.79 0.75
N ILE A 514 -3.78 -0.75 0.83
CA ILE A 514 -2.79 -0.42 -0.19
C ILE A 514 -1.69 -1.49 -0.21
N GLY A 515 -1.22 -1.92 0.97
CA GLY A 515 -0.31 -3.05 1.12
C GLY A 515 -0.93 -4.37 0.64
N GLU A 516 -2.20 -4.61 0.96
CA GLU A 516 -2.93 -5.80 0.49
C GLU A 516 -3.01 -5.83 -1.04
N ILE A 517 -3.37 -4.72 -1.69
CA ILE A 517 -3.41 -4.62 -3.16
C ILE A 517 -2.02 -4.86 -3.77
N ASN A 518 -0.98 -4.24 -3.22
CA ASN A 518 0.38 -4.42 -3.72
C ASN A 518 0.85 -5.88 -3.59
N GLN A 519 0.54 -6.54 -2.47
CA GLN A 519 0.82 -7.96 -2.29
C GLN A 519 0.05 -8.82 -3.30
N THR A 520 -1.25 -8.59 -3.46
CA THR A 520 -2.07 -9.31 -4.46
C THR A 520 -1.55 -9.13 -5.89
N ILE A 521 -1.13 -7.92 -6.27
CA ILE A 521 -0.55 -7.66 -7.59
C ILE A 521 0.77 -8.42 -7.76
N ASN A 522 1.64 -8.41 -6.75
CA ASN A 522 2.90 -9.15 -6.78
C ASN A 522 2.64 -10.67 -6.94
N ASP A 523 1.71 -11.21 -6.16
CA ASP A 523 1.34 -12.62 -6.13
C ASP A 523 0.59 -13.07 -7.40
N SER A 524 0.00 -12.15 -8.16
CA SER A 524 -0.62 -12.48 -9.44
C SER A 524 0.37 -12.63 -10.60
N ARG A 525 1.63 -12.22 -10.40
CA ARG A 525 2.71 -12.35 -11.38
C ARG A 525 3.50 -13.66 -11.26
N SER A 526 3.47 -14.28 -10.07
CA SER A 526 4.03 -15.60 -9.78
C SER A 526 3.06 -16.71 -10.15
#